data_AF-A0A4P6TUD1-F1
#
_entry.id   AF-A0A4P6TUD1-F1
#
_cell.length_a   1.000
_cell.length_b   1.000
_cell.length_c   1.000
_cell.angle_alpha   90.00
_cell.angle_beta   90.00
_cell.angle_gamma   90.00
#
_symmetry.space_group_name_H-M   'P 1'
#
loop_
_entity.id
_entity.type
_entity.pdbx_description
1 polymer ?
#
loop_
_entity_poly.entity_id
_entity_poly.type
_entity_poly.pdbx_seq_one_letter_code
_entity_poly.pdbx_strand_id
1 'polypeptide(L)'
;MRPSRSLTPVTVVAALVLALPGGVARAGDGKPHAPDLFGASCRIKVDGSEVVAYCHNPYVHVDRVRLHVECARWWDIDTDSAPVAAGPALTVKLTGRCWKEIRVVWISHQKAG
;
A
#
# COMPACT_ATOMS: atom_id res chain seq x y z
N MET A 1 33.96 27.30 -41.28
CA MET A 1 34.87 26.54 -42.17
C MET A 1 34.41 25.09 -42.20
N ARG A 2 34.34 24.50 -43.40
CA ARG A 2 33.78 23.17 -43.70
C ARG A 2 34.94 22.23 -44.07
N PRO A 3 34.88 20.95 -43.71
CA PRO A 3 35.16 19.87 -44.67
C PRO A 3 34.06 18.79 -44.56
N SER A 4 33.28 18.39 -45.57
CA SER A 4 33.53 17.76 -46.87
C SER A 4 34.08 16.32 -46.85
N ARG A 5 33.11 15.37 -46.83
CA ARG A 5 32.92 14.16 -47.68
C ARG A 5 33.89 12.95 -47.60
N SER A 6 33.30 11.76 -47.37
CA SER A 6 33.44 10.52 -48.18
C SER A 6 32.42 9.48 -47.63
N LEU A 7 31.32 9.16 -48.33
CA LEU A 7 31.09 8.04 -49.28
C LEU A 7 31.46 6.62 -48.76
N THR A 8 30.43 5.96 -48.22
CA THR A 8 30.03 4.52 -48.22
C THR A 8 30.98 3.43 -48.75
N PRO A 9 30.90 2.19 -48.20
CA PRO A 9 30.03 1.20 -48.85
C PRO A 9 29.08 0.45 -47.90
N VAL A 10 27.86 0.25 -48.39
CA VAL A 10 26.89 -0.75 -47.96
C VAL A 10 27.31 -2.09 -48.56
N THR A 11 27.51 -3.14 -47.76
CA THR A 11 27.45 -4.55 -48.20
C THR A 11 27.16 -5.49 -47.01
N VAL A 12 25.98 -6.13 -46.95
CA VAL A 12 25.71 -7.57 -47.25
C VAL A 12 26.17 -8.45 -46.07
N VAL A 13 25.32 -9.19 -45.33
CA VAL A 13 24.76 -10.52 -45.68
C VAL A 13 23.75 -10.92 -44.60
N ALA A 14 22.62 -11.47 -45.04
CA ALA A 14 21.61 -12.15 -44.26
C ALA A 14 22.07 -13.52 -43.73
N ALA A 15 21.34 -14.04 -42.75
CA ALA A 15 21.32 -15.43 -42.28
C ALA A 15 22.27 -15.78 -41.12
N LEU A 16 21.70 -15.72 -39.92
CA LEU A 16 21.90 -16.77 -38.92
C LEU A 16 20.56 -17.07 -38.24
N VAL A 17 19.57 -17.50 -39.05
CA VAL A 17 18.50 -18.35 -38.55
C VAL A 17 19.14 -19.73 -38.43
N LEU A 18 19.27 -20.27 -37.22
CA LEU A 18 19.43 -21.71 -36.87
C LEU A 18 20.24 -21.84 -35.57
N ALA A 19 19.59 -21.61 -34.43
CA ALA A 19 19.86 -22.31 -33.15
C ALA A 19 18.94 -21.73 -32.06
N LEU A 20 17.63 -21.98 -32.14
CA LEU A 20 16.80 -21.91 -30.95
C LEU A 20 16.69 -23.32 -30.39
N PRO A 21 17.30 -23.62 -29.23
CA PRO A 21 16.94 -24.81 -28.48
C PRO A 21 15.47 -24.66 -28.12
N GLY A 22 14.65 -25.59 -28.61
CA GLY A 22 13.26 -25.74 -28.21
C GLY A 22 13.16 -26.15 -26.75
N GLY A 23 13.46 -25.21 -25.85
CA GLY A 23 13.06 -25.33 -24.46
C GLY A 23 11.55 -25.24 -24.44
N VAL A 24 10.88 -26.33 -24.05
CA VAL A 24 9.48 -26.29 -23.62
C VAL A 24 9.41 -25.39 -22.37
N ALA A 25 9.34 -24.09 -22.60
CA ALA A 25 8.95 -23.14 -21.58
C ALA A 25 7.57 -23.59 -21.12
N ARG A 26 7.48 -24.10 -19.88
CA ARG A 26 6.20 -24.19 -19.21
C ARG A 26 5.69 -22.76 -19.17
N ALA A 27 4.71 -22.47 -20.03
CA ALA A 27 3.90 -21.28 -19.91
C ALA A 27 3.19 -21.41 -18.56
N GLY A 28 3.84 -20.92 -17.49
CA GLY A 28 3.05 -20.39 -16.39
C GLY A 28 2.13 -19.37 -17.03
N ASP A 29 0.83 -19.47 -16.78
CA ASP A 29 -0.16 -18.52 -17.30
C ASP A 29 0.43 -17.14 -17.14
N GLY A 30 0.85 -16.49 -18.23
CA GLY A 30 1.60 -15.23 -18.22
C GLY A 30 0.79 -14.05 -17.71
N LYS A 31 -0.26 -14.33 -16.94
CA LYS A 31 -1.11 -13.38 -16.26
C LYS A 31 -0.28 -12.75 -15.14
N PRO A 32 -0.17 -11.42 -15.12
CA PRO A 32 0.44 -10.72 -13.99
C PRO A 32 -0.17 -11.20 -12.68
N HIS A 33 0.66 -11.39 -11.66
CA HIS A 33 0.17 -11.66 -10.31
C HIS A 33 -0.78 -10.53 -9.90
N ALA A 34 -1.95 -10.89 -9.35
CA ALA A 34 -2.87 -9.88 -8.84
C ALA A 34 -2.16 -9.06 -7.75
N PRO A 35 -2.38 -7.75 -7.65
CA PRO A 35 -1.75 -6.94 -6.62
C PRO A 35 -2.14 -7.48 -5.24
N ASP A 36 -1.16 -7.53 -4.34
CA ASP A 36 -1.39 -7.93 -2.96
C ASP A 36 -2.29 -6.91 -2.24
N LEU A 37 -3.47 -7.36 -1.82
CA LEU A 37 -4.50 -6.50 -1.24
C LEU A 37 -4.18 -6.22 0.23
N PHE A 38 -4.38 -4.96 0.64
CA PHE A 38 -4.01 -4.48 1.96
C PHE A 38 -4.95 -3.36 2.44
N GLY A 39 -5.08 -3.23 3.76
CA GLY A 39 -5.85 -2.19 4.43
C GLY A 39 -7.17 -2.71 5.00
N ALA A 40 -7.26 -2.76 6.33
CA ALA A 40 -8.48 -3.07 7.04
C ALA A 40 -9.57 -2.01 6.75
N SER A 41 -10.82 -2.43 6.64
CA SER A 41 -11.95 -1.51 6.54
C SER A 41 -12.31 -1.01 7.94
N CYS A 42 -12.16 0.29 8.17
CA CYS A 42 -12.42 0.92 9.46
C CYS A 42 -13.70 1.76 9.46
N ARG A 43 -14.48 1.67 10.54
CA ARG A 43 -15.60 2.57 10.85
C ARG A 43 -15.33 3.29 12.16
N ILE A 44 -15.43 4.61 12.14
CA ILE A 44 -15.17 5.48 13.27
C ILE A 44 -16.49 6.10 13.73
N LYS A 45 -16.72 6.14 15.04
CA LYS A 45 -17.83 6.87 15.66
C LYS A 45 -17.27 7.76 16.76
N VAL A 46 -17.54 9.06 16.64
CA VAL A 46 -17.26 10.07 17.66
C VAL A 46 -18.54 10.35 18.43
N ASP A 47 -18.45 10.39 19.75
CA ASP A 47 -19.53 10.79 20.66
C ASP A 47 -18.99 11.79 21.68
N GLY A 48 -19.27 13.08 21.43
CA GLY A 48 -18.71 14.18 22.21
C GLY A 48 -17.18 14.20 22.20
N SER A 49 -16.57 13.89 23.35
CA SER A 49 -15.12 13.85 23.54
C SER A 49 -14.51 12.46 23.41
N GLU A 50 -15.32 11.44 23.12
CA GLU A 50 -14.88 10.05 23.01
C GLU A 50 -14.97 9.54 21.58
N VAL A 51 -14.11 8.60 21.22
CA VAL A 51 -14.14 7.94 19.93
C VAL A 51 -13.95 6.43 20.07
N VAL A 52 -14.71 5.70 19.27
CA VAL A 52 -14.52 4.27 19.04
C VAL A 52 -14.35 4.02 17.55
N ALA A 53 -13.37 3.17 17.21
CA ALA A 53 -13.18 2.69 15.85
C ALA A 53 -13.20 1.16 15.83
N TYR A 54 -13.86 0.59 14.83
CA TYR A 54 -13.83 -0.85 14.54
C TYR A 54 -13.20 -1.05 13.18
N CYS A 55 -12.11 -1.80 13.13
CA CYS A 55 -11.38 -2.12 11.90
C CYS A 55 -11.45 -3.62 11.64
N HIS A 56 -11.99 -4.01 10.50
CA HIS A 56 -12.05 -5.40 10.05
C HIS A 56 -11.06 -5.64 8.92
N ASN A 57 -10.17 -6.62 9.07
CA ASN A 57 -9.21 -6.99 8.04
C ASN A 57 -9.72 -8.20 7.23
N PRO A 58 -10.13 -8.01 5.97
CA PRO A 58 -10.60 -9.11 5.12
C PRO A 58 -9.44 -9.87 4.43
N TYR A 59 -8.18 -9.47 4.65
CA TYR A 59 -7.03 -9.98 3.92
C TYR A 59 -6.16 -10.94 4.73
N VAL A 60 -5.29 -11.66 4.03
CA VAL A 60 -4.45 -12.74 4.60
C VAL A 60 -3.24 -12.23 5.38
N HIS A 61 -2.88 -10.97 5.21
CA HIS A 61 -1.75 -10.35 5.89
C HIS A 61 -2.24 -9.47 7.04
N VAL A 62 -1.42 -9.39 8.10
CA VAL A 62 -1.71 -8.51 9.24
C VAL A 62 -1.61 -7.05 8.79
N ASP A 63 -2.60 -6.27 9.17
CA ASP A 63 -2.58 -4.82 9.09
C ASP A 63 -2.47 -4.22 10.49
N ARG A 64 -1.42 -3.45 10.74
CA ARG A 64 -1.27 -2.70 11.99
C ARG A 64 -2.00 -1.38 11.85
N VAL A 65 -3.11 -1.25 12.56
CA VAL A 65 -3.94 -0.05 12.57
C VAL A 65 -3.62 0.81 13.79
N ARG A 66 -3.56 2.13 13.61
CA ARG A 66 -3.37 3.09 14.70
C ARG A 66 -4.45 4.17 14.64
N LEU A 67 -5.04 4.48 15.79
CA LEU A 67 -5.99 5.56 15.95
C LEU A 67 -5.25 6.87 16.24
N HIS A 68 -5.61 7.92 15.51
CA HIS A 68 -5.14 9.28 15.70
C HIS A 68 -6.32 10.18 16.04
N VAL A 69 -6.18 11.00 17.08
CA VAL A 69 -7.22 11.90 17.58
C VAL A 69 -6.62 13.29 17.73
N GLU A 70 -7.09 14.24 16.93
CA GLU A 70 -6.81 15.66 17.12
C GLU A 70 -7.90 16.29 17.97
N CYS A 71 -7.51 17.03 19.00
CA CYS A 71 -8.40 17.72 19.91
C CYS A 71 -8.66 19.17 19.45
N ALA A 72 -9.85 19.67 19.77
CA ALA A 72 -10.29 20.98 19.28
C ALA A 72 -9.62 22.17 19.98
N ARG A 73 -9.07 21.96 21.17
CA ARG A 73 -8.51 23.01 22.02
C ARG A 73 -7.01 22.83 22.17
N TRP A 74 -6.24 23.92 22.12
CA TRP A 74 -4.78 23.85 22.14
C TRP A 74 -4.20 23.29 23.45
N TRP A 75 -4.95 23.36 24.55
CA TRP A 75 -4.57 22.79 25.85
C TRP A 75 -4.98 21.33 26.02
N ASP A 76 -5.75 20.79 25.08
CA ASP A 76 -6.18 19.40 25.04
C ASP A 76 -5.31 18.70 24.01
N ILE A 77 -4.37 17.89 24.47
CA ILE A 77 -3.28 17.41 23.63
C ILE A 77 -3.77 16.26 22.75
N ASP A 78 -3.44 16.32 21.47
CA ASP A 78 -3.72 15.28 20.48
C ASP A 78 -3.14 13.92 20.95
N THR A 79 -3.86 12.84 20.65
CA THR A 79 -3.46 11.50 21.11
C THR A 79 -3.42 10.50 19.98
N ASP A 80 -2.35 9.70 20.00
CA ASP A 80 -2.14 8.57 19.11
C ASP A 80 -2.15 7.27 19.92
N SER A 81 -2.87 6.25 19.46
CA SER A 81 -2.84 4.95 20.09
C SER A 81 -1.54 4.20 19.79
N ALA A 82 -1.23 3.18 20.58
CA ALA A 82 -0.31 2.14 20.11
C ALA A 82 -0.89 1.47 18.84
N PRO A 83 -0.06 1.01 17.88
CA PRO A 83 -0.54 0.18 16.77
C PRO A 83 -1.16 -1.12 17.29
N VAL A 84 -2.28 -1.51 16.71
CA VAL A 84 -2.98 -2.76 17.02
C VAL A 84 -2.97 -3.65 15.78
N ALA A 85 -2.59 -4.90 15.94
CA ALA A 85 -2.57 -5.87 14.84
C ALA A 85 -3.99 -6.36 14.53
N ALA A 86 -4.55 -5.96 13.39
CA ALA A 86 -5.72 -6.59 12.79
C ALA A 86 -5.25 -7.78 11.94
N GLY A 87 -5.33 -8.99 12.52
CA GLY A 87 -5.00 -10.23 11.82
C GLY A 87 -6.03 -10.64 10.76
N PRO A 88 -5.80 -11.75 10.03
CA PRO A 88 -6.71 -12.18 8.98
C PRO A 88 -8.11 -12.48 9.50
N ALA A 89 -9.12 -11.95 8.79
CA ALA A 89 -10.54 -12.03 9.16
C ALA A 89 -10.87 -11.52 10.58
N LEU A 90 -9.96 -10.76 11.21
CA LEU A 90 -10.14 -10.23 12.55
C LEU A 90 -10.78 -8.84 12.53
N THR A 91 -11.61 -8.57 13.54
CA THR A 91 -12.08 -7.20 13.85
C THR A 91 -11.45 -6.74 15.15
N VAL A 92 -10.78 -5.58 15.12
CA VAL A 92 -10.20 -4.94 16.30
C VAL A 92 -10.97 -3.68 16.67
N LYS A 93 -10.99 -3.36 17.96
CA LYS A 93 -11.58 -2.13 18.51
C LYS A 93 -10.46 -1.22 18.99
N LEU A 94 -10.50 0.04 18.56
CA LEU A 94 -9.66 1.11 19.10
C LEU A 94 -10.54 2.14 19.80
N THR A 95 -10.02 2.75 20.84
CA THR A 95 -10.70 3.81 21.60
C THR A 95 -9.73 4.92 21.91
N GLY A 96 -10.24 6.14 21.91
CA GLY A 96 -9.49 7.33 22.27
C GLY A 96 -10.44 8.39 22.80
N ARG A 97 -9.88 9.47 23.33
CA ARG A 97 -10.67 10.60 23.81
C ARG A 97 -9.83 11.87 23.87
N CYS A 98 -10.52 13.00 23.79
CA CYS A 98 -10.01 14.29 24.21
C CYS A 98 -10.58 14.61 25.61
N TRP A 99 -10.02 15.61 26.29
CA TRP A 99 -10.65 16.14 27.49
C TRP A 99 -12.00 16.81 27.15
N LYS A 100 -12.02 17.70 26.16
CA LYS A 100 -13.17 18.55 25.85
C LYS A 100 -13.93 18.13 24.59
N GLU A 101 -13.33 18.30 23.42
CA GLU A 101 -13.98 18.13 22.12
C GLU A 101 -12.96 17.56 21.13
N ILE A 102 -13.36 16.55 20.35
CA ILE A 102 -12.55 16.02 19.25
C ILE A 102 -12.73 16.92 18.03
N ARG A 103 -11.63 17.24 17.34
CA ARG A 103 -11.63 17.98 16.07
C ARG A 103 -11.63 17.04 14.88
N VAL A 104 -10.67 16.11 14.84
CA VAL A 104 -10.45 15.20 13.72
C VAL A 104 -10.05 13.82 14.25
N VAL A 105 -10.47 12.77 13.55
CA VAL A 105 -10.03 11.40 13.82
C VAL A 105 -9.73 10.70 12.51
N TRP A 106 -8.63 9.94 12.49
CA TRP A 106 -8.32 9.04 11.38
C TRP A 106 -7.60 7.78 11.85
N ILE A 107 -7.54 6.79 10.97
CA ILE A 107 -6.77 5.55 11.16
C ILE A 107 -5.62 5.55 10.16
N SER A 108 -4.41 5.23 10.65
CA SER A 108 -3.30 4.85 9.77
C SER A 108 -3.14 3.34 9.71
N HIS A 109 -2.61 2.87 8.59
CA HIS A 109 -2.43 1.46 8.27
C HIS A 109 -0.95 1.18 8.00
N GLN A 110 -0.46 0.05 8.49
CA GLN A 110 0.92 -0.39 8.26
C GLN A 110 0.97 -1.89 8.00
N LYS A 111 1.52 -2.26 6.83
CA LYS A 111 1.80 -3.67 6.50
C LYS A 111 2.69 -4.29 7.56
N ALA A 112 2.36 -5.49 8.00
CA ALA A 112 3.33 -6.30 8.71
C ALA A 112 4.47 -6.68 7.75
N GLY A 113 5.71 -6.32 8.12
CA GLY A 113 6.92 -6.81 7.45
C GLY A 113 7.26 -8.22 7.86
#